data_AF-A0A7C5KG43-F1
#
_entry.id   AF-A0A7C5KG43-F1
#
_cell.length_a   1.000
_cell.length_b   1.000
_cell.length_c   1.000
_cell.angle_alpha   90.00
_cell.angle_beta   90.00
_cell.angle_gamma   90.00
#
_symmetry.space_group_name_H-M   'P 1'
#
loop_
_entity.id
_entity.type
_entity.pdbx_description
1 polymer ?
#
loop_
_entity_poly.entity_id
_entity_poly.type
_entity_poly.pdbx_seq_one_letter_code
_entity_poly.pdbx_strand_id
1 'polypeptide(L)'
;KGQVLFSLASVVEPGTFPKGADEDFRTPGLVLFTQLPGVQDGMAIYSDMLFTAERLGALLDGELLDETRSALTRQAIEHTRDAILEHRRKIQLLRSRH
;
A
#
# COMPACT_ATOMS: atom_id res chain seq x y z
N LYS A 1 -5.68 19.10 9.99
CA LYS A 1 -5.29 17.68 10.13
C LYS A 1 -5.24 17.09 8.73
N GLY A 2 -4.12 16.47 8.34
CA GLY A 2 -3.98 15.85 7.01
C GLY A 2 -4.85 14.59 6.88
N GLN A 3 -5.28 14.29 5.66
CA GLN A 3 -5.99 13.06 5.33
C GLN A 3 -4.97 11.94 5.07
N VAL A 4 -5.26 10.73 5.55
CA VAL A 4 -4.39 9.55 5.37
C VAL A 4 -4.66 8.94 3.98
N LEU A 5 -3.60 8.79 3.18
CA LEU A 5 -3.68 8.16 1.85
C LEU A 5 -3.53 6.63 1.96
N PHE A 6 -2.52 6.18 2.70
CA PHE A 6 -2.22 4.78 2.97
C PHE A 6 -1.48 4.70 4.32
N SER A 7 -1.44 3.49 4.86
CA SER A 7 -0.82 3.17 6.14
C SER A 7 0.39 2.26 5.93
N LEU A 8 1.31 2.32 6.88
CA LEU A 8 2.51 1.48 6.96
C LEU A 8 2.47 0.71 8.27
N ALA A 9 2.80 -0.58 8.24
CA ALA A 9 2.90 -1.43 9.42
C ALA A 9 4.15 -2.32 9.34
N SER A 10 4.58 -2.82 10.50
CA SER A 10 5.52 -3.95 10.58
C SER A 10 4.80 -5.25 10.18
N VAL A 11 5.51 -6.18 9.52
CA VAL A 11 4.96 -7.54 9.28
C VAL A 11 4.88 -8.39 10.54
N VAL A 12 5.60 -8.00 11.60
CA VAL A 12 5.62 -8.70 12.88
C VAL A 12 4.44 -8.23 13.73
N GLU A 13 3.65 -9.18 14.25
CA GLU A 13 2.55 -8.88 15.16
C GLU A 13 3.06 -8.12 16.40
N PRO A 14 2.36 -7.05 16.85
CA PRO A 14 1.01 -6.63 16.47
C PRO A 14 0.95 -5.65 15.28
N GLY A 15 2.05 -5.48 14.52
CA GLY A 15 2.14 -4.58 13.37
C GLY A 15 2.54 -3.14 13.70
N THR A 16 2.79 -2.85 14.98
CA THR A 16 3.16 -1.51 15.47
C THR A 16 4.66 -1.29 15.50
N PHE A 17 5.08 -0.03 15.39
CA PHE A 17 6.45 0.40 15.67
C PHE A 17 6.62 0.76 17.16
N PRO A 18 7.84 0.64 17.72
CA PRO A 18 8.12 1.06 19.09
C PRO A 18 7.73 2.52 19.32
N LYS A 19 7.25 2.83 20.52
CA LYS A 19 6.92 4.20 20.92
C LYS A 19 8.21 4.93 21.33
N GLY A 20 8.96 5.43 20.36
CA GLY A 20 10.22 6.16 20.58
C GLY A 20 11.18 6.00 19.41
N ALA A 21 12.25 6.79 19.40
CA ALA A 21 13.39 6.52 18.52
C ALA A 21 14.20 5.39 19.13
N ASP A 22 13.89 4.16 18.71
CA ASP A 22 14.70 2.98 19.03
C ASP A 22 15.58 2.70 17.81
N GLU A 23 16.85 3.09 17.90
CA GLU A 23 17.83 2.91 16.81
C GLU A 23 18.09 1.42 16.52
N ASP A 24 17.76 0.53 17.48
CA ASP A 24 17.94 -0.91 17.35
C ASP A 24 16.70 -1.63 16.81
N PHE A 25 15.61 -0.90 16.51
CA PHE A 25 14.42 -1.52 15.95
C PHE A 25 14.72 -2.17 14.59
N ARG A 26 14.39 -3.46 14.51
CA ARG A 26 14.48 -4.25 13.28
C ARG A 26 13.16 -4.95 13.03
N THR A 27 12.76 -5.01 11.77
CA THR A 27 11.64 -5.82 11.33
C THR A 27 12.01 -6.57 10.05
N PRO A 28 11.60 -7.83 9.90
CA PRO A 28 11.82 -8.60 8.68
C PRO A 28 11.05 -8.04 7.46
N GLY A 29 10.13 -7.09 7.66
CA GLY A 29 9.42 -6.48 6.55
C GLY A 29 8.44 -5.40 6.96
N LEU A 30 8.02 -4.62 5.97
CA LEU A 30 7.03 -3.59 6.07
C LEU A 30 5.85 -3.91 5.15
N VAL A 31 4.64 -3.53 5.55
CA VAL A 31 3.45 -3.64 4.73
C VAL A 31 2.86 -2.26 4.53
N LEU A 32 2.68 -1.87 3.27
CA LEU A 32 1.89 -0.70 2.89
C LEU A 32 0.51 -1.16 2.46
N PHE A 33 -0.52 -0.48 2.96
CA PHE A 33 -1.90 -0.83 2.64
C PHE A 33 -2.82 0.39 2.68
N THR A 34 -3.92 0.30 1.93
CA THR A 34 -4.97 1.32 1.91
C THR A 34 -6.33 0.65 1.71
N GLN A 35 -7.40 1.38 2.04
CA GLN A 35 -8.77 0.97 1.76
C GLN A 35 -9.38 1.91 0.73
N LEU A 36 -10.02 1.33 -0.29
CA LEU A 36 -10.69 2.07 -1.34
C LEU A 36 -12.23 1.86 -1.26
N PRO A 37 -13.05 2.91 -1.47
CA PRO A 37 -12.67 4.25 -1.88
C PRO A 37 -12.04 5.05 -0.72
N GLY A 38 -10.91 5.72 -1.01
CA GLY A 38 -10.19 6.53 -0.05
C GLY A 38 -10.57 8.01 -0.13
N VAL A 39 -9.69 8.86 0.39
CA VAL A 39 -9.86 10.32 0.41
C VAL A 39 -9.68 10.98 -0.96
N GLN A 40 -9.09 10.26 -1.91
CA GLN A 40 -8.92 10.66 -3.31
C GLN A 40 -9.02 9.44 -4.24
N ASP A 41 -8.76 9.64 -5.54
CA ASP A 41 -8.78 8.56 -6.53
C ASP A 41 -7.81 7.43 -6.17
N GLY A 42 -8.28 6.19 -6.27
CA GLY A 42 -7.51 5.01 -5.87
C GLY A 42 -6.23 4.80 -6.67
N MET A 43 -6.19 5.22 -7.95
CA MET A 43 -4.98 5.13 -8.77
C MET A 43 -3.93 6.14 -8.30
N ALA A 44 -4.35 7.33 -7.86
CA ALA A 44 -3.45 8.31 -7.26
C ALA A 44 -2.87 7.78 -5.95
N ILE A 45 -3.71 7.26 -5.05
CA ILE A 45 -3.26 6.64 -3.78
C ILE A 45 -2.27 5.50 -4.06
N TYR A 46 -2.57 4.62 -5.00
CA TYR A 46 -1.70 3.49 -5.34
C TYR A 46 -0.36 3.95 -5.95
N SER A 47 -0.37 4.98 -6.79
CA SER A 47 0.85 5.54 -7.37
C SER A 47 1.77 6.13 -6.29
N ASP A 48 1.20 6.89 -5.34
CA ASP A 48 1.94 7.43 -4.20
C ASP A 48 2.47 6.31 -3.28
N MET A 49 1.66 5.26 -3.07
CA MET A 49 2.02 4.10 -2.25
C MET A 49 3.16 3.29 -2.90
N LEU A 50 3.10 3.03 -4.22
CA LEU A 50 4.13 2.33 -4.96
C LEU A 50 5.45 3.12 -4.95
N PHE A 51 5.40 4.42 -5.22
CA PHE A 51 6.57 5.29 -5.15
C PHE A 51 7.21 5.27 -3.75
N THR A 52 6.38 5.26 -2.69
CA THR A 52 6.86 5.17 -1.31
C THR A 52 7.51 3.81 -1.03
N ALA A 53 6.91 2.71 -1.50
CA ALA A 53 7.47 1.37 -1.36
C ALA A 53 8.84 1.24 -2.06
N GLU A 54 8.97 1.76 -3.29
CA GLU A 54 10.24 1.75 -4.03
C GLU A 54 11.34 2.51 -3.29
N ARG A 55 11.01 3.69 -2.74
CA ARG A 55 11.96 4.46 -1.93
C ARG A 55 12.34 3.76 -0.63
N LEU A 56 11.39 3.14 0.06
CA LEU A 56 11.68 2.37 1.27
C LEU A 56 12.56 1.15 0.97
N GLY A 57 12.28 0.43 -0.11
CA GLY A 57 13.11 -0.68 -0.57
C GLY A 57 14.55 -0.23 -0.84
N ALA A 58 14.75 0.87 -1.57
CA ALA A 58 16.07 1.41 -1.82
C ALA A 58 16.79 1.90 -0.55
N LEU A 59 16.08 2.52 0.40
CA LEU A 59 16.66 3.05 1.64
C LEU A 59 17.02 1.96 2.66
N LEU A 60 16.29 0.85 2.65
CA LEU A 60 16.43 -0.24 3.62
C LEU A 60 17.15 -1.46 3.03
N ASP A 61 17.63 -1.37 1.79
CA ASP A 61 18.19 -2.48 1.02
C ASP A 61 17.23 -3.71 1.00
N GLY A 62 15.94 -3.41 0.81
CA GLY A 62 14.84 -4.36 0.87
C GLY A 62 14.23 -4.66 -0.49
N GLU A 63 13.71 -5.87 -0.64
CA GLU A 63 12.99 -6.30 -1.83
C GLU A 63 11.51 -5.91 -1.76
N LEU A 64 10.96 -5.47 -2.89
CA LEU A 64 9.52 -5.20 -3.00
C LEU A 64 8.78 -6.49 -3.33
N LEU A 65 7.75 -6.77 -2.53
CA LEU A 65 6.89 -7.94 -2.69
C LEU A 65 5.44 -7.51 -2.93
N ASP A 66 4.71 -8.34 -3.67
CA ASP A 66 3.25 -8.22 -3.83
C ASP A 66 2.49 -8.84 -2.63
N GLU A 67 1.16 -8.83 -2.69
CA GLU A 67 0.29 -9.36 -1.64
C GLU A 67 0.46 -10.86 -1.39
N THR A 68 1.04 -11.60 -2.34
CA THR A 68 1.34 -13.02 -2.24
C THR A 68 2.73 -13.30 -1.67
N ARG A 69 3.50 -12.24 -1.34
CA ARG A 69 4.92 -12.28 -0.98
C ARG A 69 5.83 -12.75 -2.12
N SER A 70 5.39 -12.57 -3.35
CA SER A 70 6.23 -12.77 -4.54
C SER A 70 6.88 -11.46 -4.95
N ALA A 71 7.99 -11.52 -5.69
CA ALA A 71 8.67 -10.32 -6.18
C ALA A 71 7.69 -9.41 -6.95
N LEU A 72 7.68 -8.12 -6.61
CA LEU A 72 6.79 -7.16 -7.24
C LEU A 72 7.24 -6.88 -8.68
N THR A 73 6.61 -7.58 -9.62
CA THR A 73 6.89 -7.41 -11.04
C THR A 73 6.04 -6.29 -11.66
N ARG A 74 6.43 -5.83 -12.84
CA ARG A 74 5.59 -4.93 -13.65
C ARG A 74 4.20 -5.51 -13.89
N GLN A 75 4.09 -6.82 -14.12
CA GLN A 75 2.81 -7.49 -14.33
C GLN A 75 1.93 -7.43 -13.07
N ALA A 76 2.51 -7.65 -11.88
CA ALA A 76 1.79 -7.52 -10.61
C ALA A 76 1.30 -6.08 -10.39
N ILE A 77 2.12 -5.08 -10.71
CA ILE A 77 1.73 -3.66 -10.63
C ILE A 77 0.54 -3.34 -11.54
N GLU A 78 0.58 -3.77 -12.81
CA GLU A 78 -0.57 -3.55 -13.71
C GLU A 78 -1.81 -4.30 -13.24
N HIS A 79 -1.64 -5.52 -12.69
CA HIS A 79 -2.75 -6.28 -12.13
C HIS A 79 -3.45 -5.54 -10.98
N THR A 80 -2.68 -4.95 -10.04
CA THR A 80 -3.26 -4.14 -8.97
C THR A 80 -3.98 -2.91 -9.51
N ARG A 81 -3.44 -2.24 -10.54
CA ARG A 81 -4.08 -1.10 -11.20
C ARG A 81 -5.42 -1.48 -11.82
N ASP A 82 -5.48 -2.61 -12.53
CA ASP A 82 -6.71 -3.12 -13.12
C ASP A 82 -7.76 -3.42 -12.05
N ALA A 83 -7.37 -4.04 -10.94
CA ALA A 83 -8.24 -4.31 -9.80
C ALA A 83 -8.83 -3.03 -9.19
N ILE A 84 -8.03 -1.96 -9.07
CA ILE A 84 -8.48 -0.64 -8.60
C ILE A 84 -9.52 -0.04 -9.55
N LEU A 85 -9.25 -0.09 -10.86
CA LEU A 85 -10.17 0.42 -11.87
C LEU A 85 -11.50 -0.36 -11.89
N GLU A 86 -11.43 -1.69 -11.76
CA GLU A 86 -12.61 -2.55 -11.69
C GLU A 86 -13.44 -2.26 -10.44
N HIS A 87 -12.79 -2.13 -9.27
CA HIS A 87 -13.44 -1.75 -8.02
C HIS A 87 -14.17 -0.41 -8.15
N ARG A 88 -13.52 0.60 -8.75
CA ARG A 88 -14.13 1.91 -9.02
C ARG A 88 -15.37 1.79 -9.90
N ARG A 89 -15.32 1.00 -10.98
CA ARG A 89 -16.47 0.74 -11.87
C ARG A 89 -17.62 0.07 -11.11
N LYS A 90 -17.34 -0.95 -10.30
CA LYS A 90 -18.36 -1.64 -9.47
C LYS A 90 -19.07 -0.66 -8.53
N ILE A 91 -18.33 0.20 -7.84
CA ILE A 91 -18.91 1.22 -6.95
C ILE A 91 -19.80 2.20 -7.72
N GLN A 92 -19.37 2.67 -8.90
CA GLN A 92 -20.17 3.58 -9.74
C GLN A 92 -21.49 2.95 -10.17
N LEU A 93 -21.48 1.67 -10.60
CA LEU A 93 -22.69 0.94 -10.98
C LEU A 93 -23.65 0.74 -9.81
N LEU A 94 -23.13 0.51 -8.60
CA LEU A 94 -23.96 0.41 -7.40
C LEU A 94 -24.61 1.75 -7.05
N ARG A 95 -23.88 2.86 -7.23
CA ARG A 95 -24.40 4.21 -6.99
C ARG A 95 -25.43 4.66 -8.02
N SER A 96 -25.31 4.24 -9.28
CA SER A 96 -26.27 4.61 -10.33
C SER A 96 -27.60 3.82 -10.29
N ARG A 97 -27.71 2.83 -9.40
CA ARG A 97 -28.94 2.03 -9.19
C ARG A 97 -29.85 2.59 -8.08
N HIS A 98 -29.41 3.64 -7.41
CA HIS A 98 -30.16 4.40 -6.41
C HIS A 98 -30.47 5.78 -6.95
#